data_AF-A0A1G2SZ98-F1
#
_entry.id   AF-A0A1G2SZ98-F1
#
_cell.length_a   1.000
_cell.length_b   1.000
_cell.length_c   1.000
_cell.angle_alpha   90.00
_cell.angle_beta   90.00
_cell.angle_gamma   90.00
#
_symmetry.space_group_name_H-M   'P 1'
#
loop_
_entity.id
_entity.type
_entity.pdbx_description
1 polymer ?
#
loop_
_entity_poly.entity_id
_entity_poly.type
_entity_poly.pdbx_seq_one_letter_code
_entity_poly.pdbx_strand_id
1 'polypeptide(L)'
;MNSRLLLGVVALLVIVGGAITLTRQSPSRELAAAGGAFDTYGYNRTARIFNGTGSSWCTEGGQASDCLDIYSPDKLVMKWTADWDRGNDEDWGVPPYPDAWIDNEWNGKGVKDGSGSVWHYKIVWVGTELEASPYWRPGGYAIWGQFEVLMDQGVDPNLGPGHIWFTKALPNGYGTGN
;
A
#
# COMPACT_ATOMS: atom_id res chain seq x y z
N MET A 1 11.64 -8.76 10.81
CA MET A 1 10.99 -7.45 10.90
C MET A 1 10.77 -7.09 12.35
N ASN A 2 11.67 -6.28 12.89
CA ASN A 2 11.48 -5.55 14.13
C ASN A 2 10.89 -4.18 13.77
N SER A 3 9.98 -3.69 14.63
CA SER A 3 9.41 -2.33 14.64
C SER A 3 8.68 -1.85 13.39
N ARG A 4 7.46 -2.36 13.21
CA ARG A 4 6.39 -1.61 12.52
C ARG A 4 6.19 -0.28 13.23
N LEU A 5 6.35 0.82 12.52
CA LEU A 5 5.79 2.13 12.89
C LEU A 5 4.26 2.02 12.89
N LEU A 6 3.75 1.51 14.00
CA LEU A 6 2.35 1.59 14.42
C LEU A 6 2.07 3.05 14.81
N LEU A 7 1.42 3.80 13.94
CA LEU A 7 0.65 4.97 14.37
C LEU A 7 -0.69 4.45 14.89
N GLY A 8 -0.69 4.10 16.17
CA GLY A 8 -1.88 3.67 16.89
C GLY A 8 -1.70 3.80 18.40
N VAL A 9 -2.47 4.73 18.97
CA VAL A 9 -2.89 4.83 20.38
C VAL A 9 -2.03 5.68 21.33
N VAL A 10 -2.52 6.89 21.62
CA VAL A 10 -2.28 7.56 22.91
C VAL A 10 -3.33 7.04 23.90
N ALA A 11 -2.92 6.10 24.74
CA ALA A 11 -3.51 5.87 26.06
C ALA A 11 -2.43 5.19 26.93
N LEU A 12 -1.76 6.01 27.72
CA LEU A 12 -0.71 5.64 28.67
C LEU A 12 -1.31 4.88 29.86
N LEU A 13 -0.82 3.68 30.16
CA LEU A 13 -0.81 3.17 31.54
C LEU A 13 0.36 2.20 31.77
N VAL A 14 1.23 2.62 32.68
CA VAL A 14 2.45 1.99 33.15
C VAL A 14 2.11 0.88 34.14
N ILE A 15 2.63 -0.35 33.96
CA ILE A 15 3.06 -1.22 35.06
C ILE A 15 4.32 -1.99 34.64
N VAL A 16 5.35 -1.87 35.46
CA VAL A 16 6.64 -2.59 35.44
C VAL A 16 6.47 -3.99 36.03
N GLY A 17 7.06 -5.02 35.43
CA GLY A 17 7.19 -6.34 36.06
C GLY A 17 7.66 -7.41 35.08
N GLY A 18 8.89 -7.91 35.27
CA GLY A 18 9.57 -8.78 34.31
C GLY A 18 9.22 -10.27 34.37
N ALA A 19 9.56 -10.96 33.29
CA ALA A 19 10.04 -12.34 33.24
C ALA A 19 10.56 -12.61 31.82
N ILE A 20 11.85 -12.93 31.68
CA ILE A 20 12.45 -13.35 30.40
C ILE A 20 12.05 -14.81 30.19
N THR A 21 11.09 -15.05 29.30
CA THR A 21 10.80 -16.39 28.78
C THR A 21 11.53 -16.59 27.46
N LEU A 22 12.50 -17.52 27.45
CA LEU A 22 13.07 -18.10 26.22
C LEU A 22 11.96 -18.82 25.45
N THR A 23 11.39 -18.18 24.44
CA THR A 23 10.52 -18.86 23.48
C THR A 23 11.36 -19.45 22.35
N ARG A 24 11.23 -20.76 22.16
CA ARG A 24 11.76 -21.51 21.01
C ARG A 24 11.45 -20.75 19.72
N GLN A 25 12.48 -20.47 18.92
CA GLN A 25 12.31 -20.06 17.52
C GLN A 25 11.60 -21.20 16.78
N SER A 26 10.32 -20.99 16.49
CA SER A 26 9.65 -21.73 15.42
C SER A 26 10.13 -21.12 14.11
N PRO A 27 10.78 -21.87 13.21
CA PRO A 27 10.93 -21.41 11.85
C PRO A 27 9.54 -21.47 11.23
N SER A 28 8.90 -20.32 11.05
CA SER A 28 7.78 -20.21 10.11
C SER A 28 8.34 -20.37 8.70
N ARG A 29 8.65 -21.63 8.33
CA ARG A 29 8.67 -22.06 6.93
C ARG A 29 7.21 -22.14 6.53
N GLU A 30 6.69 -21.03 6.05
CA GLU A 30 5.37 -21.00 5.47
C GLU A 30 5.34 -21.99 4.31
N LEU A 31 4.35 -22.89 4.34
CA LEU A 31 4.18 -23.94 3.36
C LEU A 31 4.10 -23.30 1.97
N ALA A 32 5.00 -23.69 1.07
CA ALA A 32 4.76 -23.51 -0.35
C ALA A 32 3.48 -24.27 -0.71
N ALA A 33 2.36 -23.56 -0.80
CA ALA A 33 1.14 -24.09 -1.37
C ALA A 33 1.43 -24.43 -2.84
N ALA A 34 1.57 -25.72 -3.15
CA ALA A 34 1.59 -26.19 -4.52
C ALA A 34 0.20 -25.92 -5.14
N GLY A 35 0.04 -24.78 -5.82
CA GLY A 35 -1.23 -24.42 -6.45
C GLY A 35 -1.34 -23.07 -7.19
N GLY A 36 -0.31 -22.22 -7.23
CA GLY A 36 -0.34 -20.98 -8.02
C GLY A 36 0.80 -20.02 -7.68
N ALA A 37 1.06 -19.04 -8.54
CA ALA A 37 2.09 -18.01 -8.32
C ALA A 37 1.69 -16.95 -7.26
N PHE A 38 0.48 -17.04 -6.71
CA PHE A 38 -0.07 -16.16 -5.70
C PHE A 38 -0.19 -16.88 -4.36
N ASP A 39 0.10 -16.19 -3.25
CA ASP A 39 -0.10 -16.68 -1.90
C ASP A 39 -1.58 -16.62 -1.45
N THR A 40 -1.84 -16.98 -0.20
CA THR A 40 -3.21 -17.03 0.36
C THR A 40 -3.88 -15.65 0.47
N TYR A 41 -3.12 -14.56 0.47
CA TYR A 41 -3.64 -13.19 0.57
C TYR A 41 -3.83 -12.53 -0.79
N GLY A 42 -3.23 -13.12 -1.83
CA GLY A 42 -3.31 -12.65 -3.21
C GLY A 42 -2.03 -11.99 -3.71
N TYR A 43 -0.87 -12.15 -3.05
CA TYR A 43 0.40 -11.63 -3.53
C TYR A 43 1.14 -12.64 -4.40
N ASN A 44 1.64 -12.16 -5.53
CA ASN A 44 2.74 -12.77 -6.28
C ASN A 44 3.95 -11.85 -6.17
N ARG A 45 4.80 -12.10 -5.16
CA ARG A 45 5.96 -11.24 -4.85
C ARG A 45 7.03 -11.27 -5.94
N THR A 46 7.16 -12.38 -6.67
CA THR A 46 8.06 -12.50 -7.83
C THR A 46 7.60 -11.60 -8.97
N ALA A 47 6.31 -11.57 -9.27
CA ALA A 47 5.75 -10.73 -10.32
C ALA A 47 5.43 -9.29 -9.87
N ARG A 48 5.48 -9.02 -8.56
CA ARG A 48 5.12 -7.72 -7.94
C ARG A 48 3.70 -7.31 -8.25
N ILE A 49 2.80 -8.29 -8.05
CA ILE A 49 1.36 -8.14 -8.27
C ILE A 49 0.64 -8.58 -7.01
N PHE A 50 -0.35 -7.80 -6.60
CA PHE A 50 -1.37 -8.19 -5.65
C PHE A 50 -2.71 -8.25 -6.38
N ASN A 51 -3.49 -9.29 -6.13
CA ASN A 51 -4.83 -9.47 -6.65
C ASN A 51 -5.70 -10.12 -5.57
N GLY A 52 -6.39 -9.28 -4.80
CA GLY A 52 -7.13 -9.69 -3.62
C GLY A 52 -8.26 -8.73 -3.29
N THR A 53 -8.53 -8.56 -2.00
CA THR A 53 -9.46 -7.55 -1.49
C THR A 53 -8.76 -6.62 -0.50
N GLY A 54 -9.40 -5.50 -0.15
CA GLY A 54 -8.94 -4.66 0.96
C GLY A 54 -8.77 -5.46 2.26
N SER A 55 -9.68 -6.41 2.52
CA SER A 55 -9.61 -7.30 3.66
C SER A 55 -8.38 -8.22 3.63
N SER A 56 -8.06 -8.84 2.50
CA SER A 56 -6.90 -9.74 2.44
C SER A 56 -5.58 -8.97 2.59
N TRP A 57 -5.54 -7.74 2.06
CA TRP A 57 -4.45 -6.80 2.28
C TRP A 57 -4.31 -6.41 3.77
N CYS A 58 -5.41 -6.06 4.44
CA CYS A 58 -5.42 -5.76 5.88
C CYS A 58 -4.87 -6.94 6.70
N THR A 59 -5.34 -8.16 6.42
CA THR A 59 -4.96 -9.34 7.20
C THR A 59 -3.50 -9.72 7.02
N GLU A 60 -2.94 -9.58 5.82
CA GLU A 60 -1.50 -9.76 5.60
C GLU A 60 -0.69 -8.67 6.33
N GLY A 61 -1.24 -7.44 6.35
CA GLY A 61 -0.77 -6.34 7.18
C GLY A 61 -0.89 -6.61 8.69
N GLY A 62 -1.41 -7.76 9.14
CA GLY A 62 -1.63 -8.07 10.55
C GLY A 62 -2.67 -7.19 11.23
N GLN A 63 -3.55 -6.58 10.43
CA GLN A 63 -4.69 -5.77 10.88
C GLN A 63 -5.97 -6.60 10.88
N ALA A 64 -7.05 -6.06 11.47
CA ALA A 64 -8.37 -6.64 11.34
C ALA A 64 -8.85 -6.61 9.87
N SER A 65 -9.66 -7.59 9.45
CA SER A 65 -10.10 -7.71 8.06
C SER A 65 -10.95 -6.52 7.57
N ASP A 66 -11.51 -5.74 8.48
CA ASP A 66 -12.31 -4.53 8.27
C ASP A 66 -11.49 -3.23 8.48
N CYS A 67 -10.15 -3.28 8.43
CA CYS A 67 -9.30 -2.12 8.68
C CYS A 67 -9.49 -0.94 7.71
N LEU A 68 -10.22 -1.14 6.61
CA LEU A 68 -10.55 -0.14 5.60
C LEU A 68 -12.06 0.15 5.53
N ASP A 69 -12.82 -0.24 6.56
CA ASP A 69 -14.27 0.00 6.68
C ASP A 69 -15.03 -0.48 5.42
N ILE A 70 -15.87 0.36 4.83
CA ILE A 70 -16.67 0.04 3.63
C ILE A 70 -15.84 -0.40 2.41
N TYR A 71 -14.54 -0.12 2.37
CA TYR A 71 -13.65 -0.50 1.27
C TYR A 71 -12.99 -1.87 1.49
N SER A 72 -13.07 -2.45 2.69
CA SER A 72 -12.48 -3.75 2.97
C SER A 72 -12.97 -4.86 2.02
N PRO A 73 -14.26 -4.95 1.65
CA PRO A 73 -14.72 -5.97 0.71
C PRO A 73 -14.26 -5.74 -0.74
N ASP A 74 -13.85 -4.53 -1.10
CA ASP A 74 -13.56 -4.15 -2.49
C ASP A 74 -12.42 -4.98 -3.08
N LYS A 75 -12.50 -5.22 -4.40
CA LYS A 75 -11.39 -5.81 -5.13
C LYS A 75 -10.26 -4.80 -5.25
N LEU A 76 -9.05 -5.27 -4.96
CA LEU A 76 -7.84 -4.47 -5.05
C LEU A 76 -6.81 -5.22 -5.90
N VAL A 77 -6.35 -4.55 -6.95
CA VAL A 77 -5.21 -4.97 -7.74
C VAL A 77 -4.10 -3.96 -7.53
N MET A 78 -2.91 -4.43 -7.17
CA MET A 78 -1.73 -3.57 -7.03
C MET A 78 -0.59 -4.09 -7.88
N LYS A 79 0.23 -3.16 -8.39
CA LYS A 79 1.50 -3.46 -9.07
C LYS A 79 2.56 -2.51 -8.54
N TRP A 80 3.78 -2.98 -8.38
CA TRP A 80 4.88 -2.16 -7.87
C TRP A 80 6.22 -2.56 -8.47
N THR A 81 7.25 -1.75 -8.25
CA THR A 81 8.61 -2.02 -8.72
C THR A 81 9.45 -2.77 -7.69
N ALA A 82 10.59 -3.30 -8.15
CA ALA A 82 11.60 -3.83 -7.25
C ALA A 82 12.16 -2.74 -6.31
N ASP A 83 12.19 -1.48 -6.75
CA ASP A 83 12.66 -0.37 -5.92
C ASP A 83 11.64 0.00 -4.82
N TRP A 84 10.35 -0.25 -5.06
CA TRP A 84 9.33 -0.20 -4.01
C TRP A 84 9.54 -1.29 -2.94
N ASP A 85 9.88 -2.53 -3.36
CA ASP A 85 10.24 -3.58 -2.40
C ASP A 85 11.50 -3.19 -1.61
N ARG A 86 12.54 -2.70 -2.30
CA ARG A 86 13.78 -2.20 -1.66
C ARG A 86 13.47 -1.11 -0.64
N GLY A 87 12.65 -0.14 -1.00
CA GLY A 87 12.22 0.92 -0.10
C GLY A 87 11.53 0.38 1.16
N ASN A 88 10.62 -0.60 1.03
CA ASN A 88 10.00 -1.22 2.20
C ASN A 88 10.99 -2.04 3.04
N ASP A 89 11.90 -2.79 2.43
CA ASP A 89 12.90 -3.60 3.13
C ASP A 89 13.93 -2.74 3.89
N GLU A 90 14.22 -1.55 3.38
CA GLU A 90 15.16 -0.59 3.95
C GLU A 90 14.47 0.46 4.85
N ASP A 91 13.17 0.32 5.13
CA ASP A 91 12.34 1.31 5.84
C ASP A 91 12.48 2.73 5.24
N TRP A 92 12.71 2.81 3.93
CA TRP A 92 12.97 4.03 3.16
C TRP A 92 14.17 4.85 3.66
N GLY A 93 15.09 4.20 4.38
CA GLY A 93 16.22 4.85 5.05
C GLY A 93 17.48 5.06 4.19
N VAL A 94 17.51 4.55 2.96
CA VAL A 94 18.67 4.63 2.04
C VAL A 94 18.26 5.25 0.69
N PRO A 95 17.79 6.51 0.68
CA PRO A 95 17.44 7.20 -0.56
C PRO A 95 18.66 7.42 -1.46
N PRO A 96 18.47 7.61 -2.78
CA PRO A 96 17.17 7.77 -3.45
C PRO A 96 16.51 6.45 -3.86
N TYR A 97 15.19 6.50 -4.08
CA TYR A 97 14.38 5.41 -4.65
C TYR A 97 13.69 5.88 -5.94
N PRO A 98 14.48 6.29 -6.96
CA PRO A 98 13.95 7.01 -8.13
C PRO A 98 12.98 6.17 -8.98
N ASP A 99 13.03 4.84 -8.85
CA ASP A 99 12.21 3.90 -9.61
C ASP A 99 11.09 3.29 -8.77
N ALA A 100 10.94 3.72 -7.51
CA ALA A 100 9.90 3.21 -6.62
C ALA A 100 8.55 3.81 -7.01
N TRP A 101 7.65 2.95 -7.48
CA TRP A 101 6.26 3.30 -7.74
C TRP A 101 5.32 2.16 -7.38
N ILE A 102 4.07 2.54 -7.11
CA ILE A 102 2.97 1.61 -6.91
C ILE A 102 1.71 2.12 -7.62
N ASP A 103 0.99 1.19 -8.25
CA ASP A 103 -0.29 1.39 -8.93
C ASP A 103 -1.37 0.64 -8.14
N ASN A 104 -2.49 1.28 -7.81
CA ASN A 104 -3.60 0.67 -7.07
C ASN A 104 -4.91 0.86 -7.83
N GLU A 105 -5.55 -0.23 -8.19
CA GLU A 105 -6.87 -0.26 -8.82
C GLU A 105 -7.88 -0.89 -7.84
N TRP A 106 -8.81 -0.09 -7.35
CA TRP A 106 -9.90 -0.48 -6.45
C TRP A 106 -11.21 -0.63 -7.21
N ASN A 107 -11.99 -1.65 -6.88
CA ASN A 107 -13.32 -1.86 -7.43
C ASN A 107 -14.26 -2.53 -6.42
N GLY A 108 -15.14 -1.73 -5.80
CA GLY A 108 -16.27 -2.18 -5.00
C GLY A 108 -17.55 -2.39 -5.80
N LYS A 109 -17.60 -2.00 -7.08
CA LYS A 109 -18.80 -2.10 -7.90
C LYS A 109 -19.10 -3.55 -8.28
N GLY A 110 -20.26 -4.04 -7.86
CA GLY A 110 -20.70 -5.41 -8.13
C GLY A 110 -20.05 -6.45 -7.22
N VAL A 111 -19.24 -6.02 -6.25
CA VAL A 111 -18.76 -6.86 -5.16
C VAL A 111 -19.84 -6.92 -4.08
N LYS A 112 -20.10 -8.12 -3.54
CA LYS A 112 -21.02 -8.27 -2.41
C LYS A 112 -20.48 -7.44 -1.23
N ASP A 113 -21.32 -6.57 -0.69
CA ASP A 113 -20.99 -5.65 0.40
C ASP A 113 -19.84 -4.67 0.07
N GLY A 114 -19.48 -4.52 -1.20
CA GLY A 114 -18.48 -3.55 -1.65
C GLY A 114 -18.97 -2.11 -1.55
N SER A 115 -18.03 -1.18 -1.52
CA SER A 115 -18.27 0.27 -1.38
C SER A 115 -19.11 0.86 -2.52
N GLY A 116 -19.17 0.17 -3.67
CA GLY A 116 -19.71 0.68 -4.92
C GLY A 116 -18.78 1.66 -5.65
N SER A 117 -17.63 1.99 -5.05
CA SER A 117 -16.62 2.88 -5.63
C SER A 117 -15.65 2.16 -6.56
N VAL A 118 -15.04 2.91 -7.46
CA VAL A 118 -13.90 2.48 -8.30
C VAL A 118 -12.85 3.57 -8.21
N TRP A 119 -11.61 3.22 -7.88
CA TRP A 119 -10.51 4.19 -7.77
C TRP A 119 -9.24 3.69 -8.48
N HIS A 120 -8.47 4.62 -9.04
CA HIS A 120 -7.15 4.36 -9.59
C HIS A 120 -6.16 5.38 -9.04
N TYR A 121 -5.16 4.87 -8.33
CA TYR A 121 -4.05 5.65 -7.81
C TYR A 121 -2.74 5.26 -8.48
N LYS A 122 -1.94 6.27 -8.79
CA LYS A 122 -0.54 6.12 -9.21
C LYS A 122 0.35 6.89 -8.26
N ILE A 123 1.29 6.22 -7.62
CA ILE A 123 2.10 6.79 -6.55
C ILE A 123 3.58 6.54 -6.86
N VAL A 124 4.42 7.56 -6.68
CA VAL A 124 5.87 7.48 -6.88
C VAL A 124 6.60 8.00 -5.66
N TRP A 125 7.81 7.49 -5.41
CA TRP A 125 8.71 8.10 -4.46
C TRP A 125 9.30 9.39 -5.04
N VAL A 126 9.35 10.43 -4.22
CA VAL A 126 9.95 11.73 -4.57
C VAL A 126 10.95 12.21 -3.53
N GLY A 127 11.08 11.52 -2.40
CA GLY A 127 11.94 11.93 -1.30
C GLY A 127 11.32 13.00 -0.42
N THR A 128 11.98 13.29 0.70
CA THR A 128 11.45 14.13 1.78
C THR A 128 11.37 15.62 1.43
N GLU A 129 11.99 16.03 0.33
CA GLU A 129 11.88 17.39 -0.23
C GLU A 129 10.53 17.63 -0.94
N LEU A 130 9.77 16.56 -1.22
CA LEU A 130 8.42 16.62 -1.80
C LEU A 130 8.38 17.53 -3.04
N GLU A 131 7.60 18.61 -3.02
CA GLU A 131 7.44 19.55 -4.14
C GLU A 131 8.76 20.20 -4.61
N ALA A 132 9.78 20.26 -3.74
CA ALA A 132 11.10 20.78 -4.08
C ALA A 132 12.03 19.73 -4.72
N SER A 133 11.62 18.46 -4.72
CA SER A 133 12.41 17.34 -5.24
C SER A 133 12.59 17.40 -6.76
N PRO A 134 13.75 16.97 -7.29
CA PRO A 134 13.93 16.77 -8.73
C PRO A 134 13.04 15.65 -9.31
N TYR A 135 12.48 14.78 -8.46
CA TYR A 135 11.59 13.69 -8.87
C TYR A 135 10.11 14.11 -8.93
N TRP A 136 9.77 15.26 -8.32
CA TRP A 136 8.40 15.78 -8.23
C TRP A 136 7.85 16.19 -9.59
N ARG A 137 6.53 16.02 -9.77
CA ARG A 137 5.84 16.38 -11.02
C ARG A 137 4.76 17.42 -10.77
N PRO A 138 4.70 18.47 -11.60
CA PRO A 138 3.65 19.47 -11.46
C PRO A 138 2.25 18.85 -11.54
N GLY A 139 1.42 19.17 -10.55
CA GLY A 139 0.02 18.76 -10.48
C GLY A 139 -0.25 17.56 -9.58
N GLY A 140 0.76 16.87 -9.05
CA GLY A 140 0.58 15.85 -8.00
C GLY A 140 0.32 16.44 -6.62
N TYR A 141 0.13 15.56 -5.62
CA TYR A 141 0.07 15.94 -4.21
C TYR A 141 0.88 14.98 -3.33
N ALA A 142 1.44 15.50 -2.24
CA ALA A 142 2.32 14.76 -1.37
C ALA A 142 1.54 13.84 -0.42
N ILE A 143 2.04 12.62 -0.25
CA ILE A 143 1.58 11.67 0.77
C ILE A 143 2.76 11.01 1.48
N TRP A 144 2.50 10.54 2.70
CA TRP A 144 3.43 9.71 3.48
C TRP A 144 4.85 10.28 3.63
N GLY A 145 4.99 11.61 3.59
CA GLY A 145 6.23 12.34 3.86
C GLY A 145 7.33 12.25 2.79
N GLN A 146 7.17 11.43 1.75
CA GLN A 146 8.20 11.25 0.71
C GLN A 146 7.66 10.70 -0.63
N PHE A 147 6.34 10.69 -0.82
CA PHE A 147 5.70 10.18 -2.02
C PHE A 147 4.79 11.21 -2.64
N GLU A 148 4.59 11.08 -3.95
CA GLU A 148 3.68 11.89 -4.75
C GLU A 148 2.59 10.99 -5.34
N VAL A 149 1.34 11.43 -5.24
CA VAL A 149 0.24 10.87 -6.04
C VAL A 149 0.18 11.60 -7.38
N LEU A 150 0.44 10.87 -8.46
CA LEU A 150 0.41 11.36 -9.83
C LEU A 150 -0.98 11.30 -10.45
N MET A 151 -1.77 10.32 -10.03
CA MET A 151 -3.13 10.11 -10.50
C MET A 151 -3.99 9.67 -9.33
N ASP A 152 -5.15 10.29 -9.22
CA ASP A 152 -6.22 9.93 -8.31
C ASP A 152 -7.52 10.25 -9.03
N GLN A 153 -8.20 9.19 -9.47
CA GLN A 153 -9.42 9.29 -10.23
C GLN A 153 -10.33 8.11 -9.96
N GLY A 154 -11.63 8.30 -10.17
CA GLY A 154 -12.58 7.23 -9.88
C GLY A 154 -14.04 7.61 -10.06
N VAL A 155 -14.90 6.74 -9.55
CA VAL A 155 -16.33 6.96 -9.37
C VAL A 155 -16.63 6.57 -7.93
N ASP A 156 -17.28 7.45 -7.17
CA ASP A 156 -17.65 7.18 -5.79
C ASP A 156 -19.08 7.68 -5.51
N PRO A 157 -20.03 6.77 -5.17
CA PRO A 157 -21.41 7.14 -4.94
C PRO A 157 -21.60 8.10 -3.75
N ASN A 158 -20.63 8.19 -2.83
CA ASN A 158 -20.67 9.10 -1.69
C ASN A 158 -20.21 10.53 -2.05
N LEU A 159 -19.52 10.70 -3.19
CA LEU A 159 -19.02 11.99 -3.66
C LEU A 159 -19.89 12.60 -4.76
N GLY A 160 -20.74 11.78 -5.41
CA GLY A 160 -21.72 12.22 -6.39
C GLY A 160 -21.67 11.42 -7.69
N PRO A 161 -22.55 11.73 -8.65
CA PRO A 161 -22.58 11.03 -9.92
C PRO A 161 -21.38 11.40 -10.81
N GLY A 162 -20.87 10.42 -11.55
CA GLY A 162 -19.89 10.63 -12.61
C GLY A 162 -18.45 10.29 -12.22
N HIS A 163 -17.54 10.57 -13.15
CA HIS A 163 -16.10 10.32 -13.00
C HIS A 163 -15.43 11.53 -12.36
N ILE A 164 -14.63 11.29 -11.32
CA ILE A 164 -13.96 12.28 -10.48
C ILE A 164 -12.46 12.22 -10.74
N TRP A 165 -11.81 13.38 -10.72
CA TRP A 165 -10.36 13.53 -10.76
C TRP A 165 -9.94 14.41 -9.59
N PHE A 166 -9.14 13.88 -8.67
CA PHE A 166 -8.49 14.65 -7.63
C PHE A 166 -7.09 15.08 -8.03
N THR A 167 -6.37 14.24 -8.78
CA THR A 167 -5.07 14.63 -9.34
C THR A 167 -4.76 14.01 -10.69
N LYS A 168 -3.98 14.75 -11.47
CA LYS A 168 -3.46 14.36 -12.78
C LYS A 168 -2.17 15.12 -13.06
N ALA A 169 -1.08 14.66 -12.47
CA ALA A 169 0.25 15.22 -12.67
C ALA A 169 0.68 15.17 -14.15
N LEU A 170 1.57 16.08 -14.56
CA LEU A 170 2.13 16.13 -15.90
C LEU A 170 3.67 16.05 -15.81
N PRO A 171 4.31 14.94 -16.22
CA PRO A 171 3.73 13.72 -16.81
C PRO A 171 3.11 12.74 -15.79
N ASN A 172 2.06 12.02 -16.21
CA ASN A 172 1.35 11.01 -15.40
C ASN A 172 1.78 9.54 -15.69
N GLY A 173 2.97 9.37 -16.26
CA GLY A 173 3.56 8.06 -16.51
C GLY A 173 4.74 7.87 -15.58
N TYR A 174 5.00 6.66 -15.08
CA TYR A 174 6.04 6.40 -14.07
C TYR A 174 7.45 6.84 -14.46
N GLY A 175 7.70 7.13 -15.73
CA GLY A 175 9.03 7.31 -16.30
C GLY A 175 9.58 5.97 -16.78
N THR A 176 10.71 6.00 -17.48
CA THR A 176 11.53 4.81 -17.70
C THR A 176 12.54 4.78 -16.59
N GLY A 177 12.60 3.69 -15.80
CA GLY A 177 13.69 3.53 -14.84
C GLY A 177 15.03 3.59 -15.57
N ASN A 178 15.99 4.29 -14.99
CA ASN A 178 17.31 4.49 -15.59
C ASN A 178 18.24 3.28 -15.36
#